data_AF-G1N6Y2-F1
#
_entry.id   AF-G1N6Y2-F1
#
_cell.length_a   1.000
_cell.length_b   1.000
_cell.length_c   1.000
_cell.angle_alpha   90.00
_cell.angle_beta   90.00
_cell.angle_gamma   90.00
#
_symmetry.space_group_name_H-M   'P 1'
#
loop_
_entity.id
_entity.type
_entity.pdbx_description
1 polymer ?
#
loop_
_entity_poly.entity_id
_entity_poly.type
_entity_poly.pdbx_seq_one_letter_code
_entity_poly.pdbx_strand_id
1 'polypeptide(L)'
;MMYARKRKFSDSQEPVCVLCGRADVNPDTFGRIFDQIWFWVHEFCLIFANISFDKGPTEEGTVGIDLAVLARTVKQANQKQCCVCGERGAAIACAESGCARSFHLPCAKDGQCITQFFGQHR
;
A
#
# COMPACT_ATOMS: atom_id res chain seq x y z
N MET A 1 22.91 -17.21 1.54
CA MET A 1 21.57 -17.33 2.15
C MET A 1 21.56 -16.42 3.38
N MET A 2 21.16 -15.15 3.22
CA MET A 2 21.27 -14.17 4.31
C MET A 2 19.88 -13.84 4.84
N TYR A 3 19.67 -14.19 6.11
CA TYR A 3 18.46 -13.91 6.87
C TYR A 3 18.33 -12.39 7.08
N ALA A 4 17.24 -11.81 6.56
CA ALA A 4 16.86 -10.43 6.85
C ALA A 4 16.57 -10.28 8.36
N ARG A 5 17.20 -9.26 8.96
CA ARG A 5 17.24 -9.02 10.40
C ARG A 5 15.89 -8.45 10.87
N LYS A 6 15.02 -9.30 11.41
CA LYS A 6 13.74 -8.91 12.03
C LYS A 6 13.97 -8.01 13.26
N ARG A 7 13.50 -6.76 13.22
CA ARG A 7 13.29 -5.94 14.44
C ARG A 7 11.86 -6.15 14.94
N LYS A 8 11.74 -6.30 16.26
CA LYS A 8 10.50 -6.56 16.98
C LYS A 8 9.76 -5.25 17.24
N PHE A 9 8.60 -5.07 16.60
CA PHE A 9 7.54 -4.20 17.12
C PHE A 9 6.93 -4.88 18.36
N SER A 10 6.35 -4.10 19.28
CA SER A 10 5.66 -4.57 20.50
C SER A 10 4.84 -5.87 20.27
N ASP A 11 4.97 -6.81 21.21
CA ASP A 11 4.77 -8.27 21.17
C ASP A 11 3.38 -8.84 20.78
N SER A 12 2.55 -8.18 19.98
CA SER A 12 1.22 -8.73 19.67
C SER A 12 0.54 -8.29 18.38
N GLN A 13 1.15 -7.42 17.57
CA GLN A 13 0.58 -7.05 16.27
C GLN A 13 1.59 -7.31 15.15
N GLU A 14 1.20 -8.17 14.21
CA GLU A 14 1.90 -8.29 12.95
C GLU A 14 1.89 -6.92 12.26
N PRO A 15 3.04 -6.43 11.80
CA PRO A 15 3.11 -5.13 11.13
C PRO A 15 2.23 -5.15 9.88
N VAL A 16 1.33 -4.15 9.79
CA VAL A 16 0.37 -4.01 8.69
C VAL A 16 0.79 -2.88 7.75
N CYS A 17 0.42 -3.02 6.48
CA CYS A 17 0.57 -1.95 5.50
C CYS A 17 -0.28 -0.74 5.90
N VAL A 18 0.36 0.42 6.04
CA VAL A 18 -0.29 1.67 6.49
C VAL A 18 -1.42 2.17 5.58
N LEU A 19 -1.44 1.72 4.30
CA LEU A 19 -2.46 2.12 3.32
C LEU A 19 -3.66 1.18 3.25
N CYS A 20 -3.50 -0.12 3.54
CA CYS A 20 -4.59 -1.08 3.41
C CYS A 20 -4.92 -1.85 4.70
N GLY A 21 -4.15 -1.65 5.77
CA GLY A 21 -4.38 -2.28 7.08
C GLY A 21 -4.16 -3.78 7.10
N ARG A 22 -3.49 -4.37 6.09
CA ARG A 22 -3.25 -5.81 5.98
C ARG A 22 -1.79 -6.16 6.23
N ALA A 23 -1.55 -7.28 6.90
CA ALA A 23 -0.24 -7.89 7.08
C ALA A 23 0.16 -8.82 5.91
N ASP A 24 -0.70 -8.95 4.88
CA ASP A 24 -0.51 -9.86 3.77
C ASP A 24 0.76 -9.58 2.95
N VAL A 25 1.63 -10.58 2.81
CA VAL A 25 2.94 -10.43 2.16
C VAL A 25 3.01 -11.03 0.75
N ASN A 26 1.89 -11.43 0.15
CA ASN A 26 1.90 -12.08 -1.17
C ASN A 26 2.38 -11.12 -2.27
N PRO A 27 3.61 -11.31 -2.82
CA PRO A 27 4.20 -10.35 -3.75
C PRO A 27 3.44 -10.27 -5.08
N ASP A 28 2.73 -11.32 -5.49
CA ASP A 28 1.95 -11.31 -6.73
C ASP A 28 0.73 -10.38 -6.64
N THR A 29 0.25 -10.12 -5.41
CA THR A 29 -0.92 -9.27 -5.16
C THR A 29 -0.56 -7.90 -4.61
N PHE A 30 0.53 -7.79 -3.86
CA PHE A 30 0.89 -6.58 -3.12
C PHE A 30 2.19 -5.93 -3.63
N GLY A 31 2.95 -6.62 -4.49
CA GLY A 31 4.28 -6.22 -4.90
C GLY A 31 5.29 -6.35 -3.76
N ARG A 32 6.38 -5.60 -3.82
CA ARG A 32 7.39 -5.58 -2.75
C ARG A 32 6.82 -4.92 -1.48
N ILE A 33 7.40 -5.29 -0.34
CA ILE A 33 7.15 -4.62 0.93
C ILE A 33 8.28 -3.64 1.18
N PHE A 34 7.93 -2.39 1.44
CA PHE A 34 8.86 -1.39 1.90
C PHE A 34 8.79 -1.28 3.42
N ASP A 35 9.86 -1.70 4.08
CA ASP A 35 10.05 -1.57 5.52
C ASP A 35 10.73 -0.23 5.82
N GLN A 36 9.95 0.71 6.31
CA GLN A 36 10.45 1.98 6.82
C GLN A 36 10.57 1.89 8.33
N ILE A 37 11.50 2.65 8.92
CA ILE A 37 11.81 2.61 10.36
C ILE A 37 10.56 2.66 11.25
N TRP A 38 9.46 3.26 10.78
CA TRP A 38 8.22 3.48 11.53
C TRP A 38 6.96 2.84 10.94
N PHE A 39 6.99 2.28 9.73
CA PHE A 39 5.80 1.75 9.07
C PHE A 39 6.12 0.81 7.91
N TRP A 40 5.15 -0.03 7.55
CA TRP A 40 5.21 -0.88 6.37
C TRP A 40 4.25 -0.39 5.30
N VAL A 41 4.64 -0.56 4.04
CA VAL A 41 3.76 -0.25 2.92
C VAL A 41 4.03 -1.18 1.74
N HIS A 42 2.95 -1.62 1.09
CA HIS A 42 3.00 -2.42 -0.13
C HIS A 42 3.28 -1.53 -1.34
N GLU A 43 4.15 -2.00 -2.23
CA GLU A 43 4.48 -1.32 -3.49
C GLU A 43 3.22 -1.03 -4.31
N PHE A 44 2.35 -2.01 -4.50
CA PHE A 44 1.13 -1.80 -5.28
C PHE A 44 0.15 -0.87 -4.57
N CYS A 45 0.13 -0.83 -3.23
CA CYS A 45 -0.66 0.17 -2.52
C CYS A 45 -0.17 1.59 -2.79
N LEU A 46 1.15 1.83 -2.86
CA LEU A 46 1.70 3.15 -3.24
C LEU A 46 1.28 3.53 -4.67
N ILE A 47 1.45 2.61 -5.61
CA ILE A 47 1.14 2.81 -7.02
C ILE A 47 -0.35 3.16 -7.21
N PHE A 48 -1.25 2.32 -6.70
CA PHE A 48 -2.70 2.52 -6.88
C PHE A 48 -3.26 3.68 -6.04
N ALA A 49 -2.54 4.14 -5.02
CA ALA A 49 -2.84 5.37 -4.29
C ALA A 49 -2.21 6.63 -4.93
N ASN A 50 -1.59 6.50 -6.11
CA ASN A 50 -0.88 7.58 -6.81
C ASN A 50 0.19 8.27 -5.96
N ILE A 51 0.92 7.51 -5.14
CA ILE A 51 2.04 8.01 -4.35
C ILE A 51 3.35 7.72 -5.09
N SER A 52 4.07 8.77 -5.45
CA SER A 52 5.40 8.66 -6.06
C SER A 52 6.42 8.14 -5.02
N PHE A 53 7.33 7.30 -5.49
CA PHE A 53 8.42 6.79 -4.68
C PHE A 53 9.67 6.49 -5.52
N ASP A 54 10.84 6.63 -4.92
CA ASP A 54 12.10 6.40 -5.62
C ASP A 54 12.39 4.91 -5.78
N LYS A 55 12.40 4.43 -7.03
CA LYS A 55 12.69 3.01 -7.35
C LYS A 55 14.17 2.63 -7.17
N GLY A 56 15.03 3.59 -6.86
CA GLY A 56 16.46 3.38 -6.70
C GLY A 56 16.77 2.50 -5.49
N PRO A 57 17.79 1.63 -5.56
CA PRO A 57 18.28 0.96 -4.36
C PRO A 57 18.92 2.02 -3.46
N THR A 58 18.33 2.28 -2.29
CA THR A 58 19.15 2.77 -1.19
C THR A 58 19.95 1.58 -0.67
N GLU A 59 21.14 1.83 -0.14
CA GLU A 59 22.03 0.78 0.39
C GLU A 59 21.40 0.02 1.59
N GLU A 60 20.24 0.47 2.05
CA GLU A 60 19.54 0.03 3.26
C GLU A 60 18.19 -0.65 2.99
N GLY A 61 17.73 -0.74 1.73
CA GLY A 61 16.40 -1.28 1.40
C GLY A 61 15.23 -0.35 1.74
N THR A 62 15.52 0.92 2.06
CA THR A 62 14.55 1.98 2.24
C THR A 62 14.13 2.56 0.88
N VAL A 63 12.89 3.02 0.78
CA VAL A 63 12.38 3.72 -0.41
C VAL A 63 12.20 5.20 -0.10
N GLY A 64 12.57 6.08 -1.04
CA GLY A 64 12.30 7.51 -0.96
C GLY A 64 10.80 7.77 -1.14
N ILE A 65 10.05 7.87 -0.04
CA ILE A 65 8.63 8.26 -0.04
C ILE A 65 8.52 9.63 0.61
N ASP A 66 7.78 10.54 -0.03
CA ASP A 66 7.36 11.77 0.62
C ASP A 66 6.37 11.44 1.76
N LEU A 67 6.87 11.51 2.99
CA LEU A 67 6.09 11.21 4.20
C LEU A 67 4.90 12.16 4.39
N ALA A 68 4.97 13.40 3.89
CA ALA A 68 3.85 14.34 3.97
C ALA A 68 2.73 13.94 3.01
N VAL A 69 3.08 13.51 1.80
CA VAL A 69 2.12 12.93 0.83
C VAL A 69 1.50 11.66 1.40
N LEU A 70 2.32 10.73 1.91
CA LEU A 70 1.82 9.49 2.51
C LEU A 70 0.86 9.76 3.66
N ALA A 71 1.22 10.61 4.62
CA ALA A 71 0.38 10.96 5.76
C ALA A 71 -0.95 11.60 5.32
N ARG A 72 -0.92 12.48 4.31
CA ARG A 72 -2.13 13.06 3.71
C ARG A 72 -3.02 11.99 3.08
N THR A 73 -2.44 11.08 2.30
CA THR A 73 -3.19 10.00 1.64
C THR A 73 -3.81 9.06 2.67
N VAL A 74 -3.09 8.69 3.73
CA VAL A 74 -3.64 7.88 4.84
C VAL A 74 -4.79 8.60 5.53
N LYS A 75 -4.64 9.91 5.83
CA LYS A 75 -5.71 10.70 6.43
C LYS A 75 -6.95 10.76 5.54
N GLN A 76 -6.78 10.89 4.22
CA GLN A 76 -7.88 10.87 3.26
C GLN A 76 -8.52 9.48 3.17
N ALA A 77 -7.73 8.41 3.11
CA ALA A 77 -8.20 7.02 3.08
C ALA A 77 -9.07 6.70 4.31
N ASN A 78 -8.70 7.20 5.49
CA ASN A 78 -9.48 7.02 6.73
C ASN A 78 -10.85 7.72 6.73
N GLN A 79 -11.11 8.61 5.77
CA GLN A 79 -12.42 9.23 5.57
C GLN A 79 -13.28 8.48 4.54
N LYS A 80 -12.69 7.57 3.76
CA LYS A 80 -13.36 6.81 2.71
C LYS A 80 -13.66 5.40 3.16
N GLN A 81 -14.86 4.91 2.84
CA GLN A 81 -15.25 3.52 3.05
C GLN A 81 -14.93 2.69 1.80
N CYS A 82 -14.49 1.46 2.03
CA CYS A 82 -14.30 0.51 0.96
C CYS A 82 -15.67 0.05 0.44
N CYS A 83 -15.87 0.10 -0.88
CA CYS A 83 -17.13 -0.32 -1.50
C CYS A 83 -17.40 -1.84 -1.43
N VAL A 84 -16.42 -2.64 -1.01
CA VAL A 84 -16.53 -4.10 -0.94
C VAL A 84 -16.74 -4.57 0.49
N CYS A 85 -15.90 -4.15 1.44
CA CYS A 85 -16.01 -4.57 2.84
C CYS A 85 -16.70 -3.57 3.76
N GLY A 86 -16.95 -2.33 3.33
CA GLY A 86 -17.58 -1.27 4.13
C GLY A 86 -16.66 -0.56 5.13
N GLU A 87 -15.49 -1.12 5.43
CA GLU A 87 -14.53 -0.57 6.38
C GLU A 87 -13.82 0.69 5.85
N ARG A 88 -13.36 1.55 6.77
CA ARG A 88 -12.56 2.75 6.43
C ARG A 88 -11.11 2.42 6.06
N GLY A 89 -10.39 3.40 5.53
CA GLY A 89 -8.98 3.22 5.13
C GLY A 89 -8.81 2.85 3.66
N ALA A 90 -9.82 3.10 2.83
CA ALA A 90 -9.81 2.76 1.42
C ALA A 90 -9.01 3.80 0.60
N ALA A 91 -7.71 3.54 0.44
CA ALA A 91 -6.77 4.47 -0.19
C ALA A 91 -6.83 4.51 -1.73
N ILE A 92 -7.39 3.47 -2.38
CA ILE A 92 -7.43 3.36 -3.85
C ILE A 92 -8.76 3.90 -4.35
N ALA A 93 -8.74 4.92 -5.20
CA ALA A 93 -9.94 5.46 -5.83
C ALA A 93 -10.22 4.76 -7.17
N CYS A 94 -11.49 4.72 -7.57
CA CYS A 94 -11.86 4.34 -8.94
C CYS A 94 -11.24 5.34 -9.95
N ALA A 95 -10.74 4.85 -11.07
CA ALA A 95 -10.17 5.70 -12.13
C ALA A 95 -11.24 6.45 -12.94
N GLU A 96 -12.50 6.01 -12.88
CA GLU A 96 -13.61 6.65 -13.59
C GLU A 96 -13.88 8.06 -13.04
N SER A 97 -14.04 9.03 -13.95
CA SER A 97 -14.19 10.43 -13.59
C SER A 97 -15.51 10.65 -12.87
N GLY A 98 -15.46 11.29 -11.69
CA GLY A 98 -16.65 11.52 -10.86
C GLY A 98 -17.11 10.31 -10.04
N CYS A 99 -16.44 9.16 -10.15
CA CYS A 99 -16.74 8.01 -9.31
C CYS A 99 -16.18 8.20 -7.90
N ALA A 100 -17.06 8.22 -6.89
CA ALA A 100 -16.66 8.37 -5.49
C ALA A 100 -16.21 7.05 -4.82
N ARG A 101 -16.20 5.93 -5.57
CA ARG A 101 -15.88 4.61 -5.01
C ARG A 101 -14.41 4.51 -4.63
N SER A 102 -14.14 3.83 -3.53
CA SER A 102 -12.78 3.58 -3.05
C SER A 102 -12.65 2.17 -2.50
N PHE A 103 -11.43 1.66 -2.51
CA PHE A 103 -11.13 0.26 -2.22
C PHE A 103 -9.84 0.14 -1.39
N HIS A 104 -9.77 -0.90 -0.56
CA HIS A 104 -8.48 -1.49 -0.21
C HIS A 104 -7.96 -2.29 -1.40
N LEU A 105 -6.65 -2.43 -1.55
CA LEU A 105 -6.07 -3.24 -2.64
C LEU A 105 -6.61 -4.69 -2.71
N PRO A 106 -6.66 -5.46 -1.61
CA PRO A 106 -7.18 -6.83 -1.70
C PRO A 106 -8.67 -6.85 -2.00
N CYS A 107 -9.41 -5.88 -1.46
CA CYS A 107 -10.84 -5.74 -1.74
C CYS A 107 -11.12 -5.42 -3.21
N ALA A 108 -10.27 -4.64 -3.88
CA ALA A 108 -10.42 -4.40 -5.31
C ALA A 108 -10.29 -5.71 -6.11
N LYS A 109 -9.33 -6.57 -5.74
CA LYS A 109 -9.17 -7.91 -6.35
C LYS A 109 -10.40 -8.81 -6.09
N ASP A 110 -10.85 -8.89 -4.84
CA ASP A 110 -11.98 -9.75 -4.45
C ASP A 110 -13.32 -9.25 -5.02
N GLY A 111 -13.49 -7.93 -5.08
CA GLY A 111 -14.68 -7.25 -5.62
C GLY A 111 -14.72 -7.16 -7.14
N GLN A 112 -13.93 -7.97 -7.84
CA GLN A 112 -13.87 -8.02 -9.32
C GLN A 112 -13.56 -6.67 -9.99
N CYS A 113 -12.87 -5.77 -9.29
CA CYS A 113 -12.38 -4.54 -9.89
C CYS A 113 -11.17 -4.87 -10.77
N ILE A 114 -11.09 -4.23 -11.95
CA ILE A 114 -9.92 -4.36 -12.81
C ILE A 114 -8.80 -3.50 -12.23
N THR A 115 -7.76 -4.14 -11.67
CA THR A 115 -6.52 -3.48 -11.27
C THR A 115 -5.45 -3.76 -12.32
N GLN A 116 -5.09 -2.75 -13.11
CA GLN A 116 -4.02 -2.86 -14.10
C GLN A 116 -2.90 -1.90 -13.75
N PHE A 117 -1.70 -2.43 -13.63
CA PHE A 117 -0.46 -1.67 -13.59
C PHE A 117 0.42 -2.15 -14.74
N PHE A 118 0.68 -1.27 -15.70
CA PHE A 118 1.68 -1.52 -16.72
C PHE A 118 3.01 -1.07 -16.12
N GLY A 119 3.89 -2.04 -15.82
CA GLY A 119 5.26 -1.73 -15.44
C GLY A 119 5.91 -0.84 -16.51
N GLN A 120 7.01 -0.16 -16.15
CA GLN A 120 7.84 0.48 -17.16
C GLN A 120 8.44 -0.62 -18.05
N HIS A 121 7.81 -0.87 -19.20
CA HIS A 121 8.42 -1.60 -20.29
C HIS A 121 9.61 -0.77 -20.77
N ARG A 122 10.82 -1.38 -20.71
CA ARG A 122 12.08 -0.81 -21.18
C ARG A 122 12.02 -0.49 -22.67
#